data_AF-A0A967M0U4-F1
#
_entry.id   AF-A0A967M0U4-F1
#
_cell.length_a   1.000
_cell.length_b   1.000
_cell.length_c   1.000
_cell.angle_alpha   90.00
_cell.angle_beta   90.00
_cell.angle_gamma   90.00
#
_symmetry.space_group_name_H-M   'P 1'
#
loop_
_entity.id
_entity.type
_entity.pdbx_description
1 polymer ?
#
loop_
_entity_poly.entity_id
_entity_poly.type
_entity_poly.pdbx_seq_one_letter_code
_entity_poly.pdbx_strand_id
1 'polypeptide(L)'
;LPNLEDESIARVELIVGKTVQVDEANTYFFAGKIEKESIKGWGYTRYWVRKIGPMAGTLMGVDPNAPKVDRFITLGGEPYLIRYNSRMPVVVYVPEGVEVRYRIWTAGAEIKALQEG
;
A
#
# COMPACT_ATOMS: atom_id res chain seq x y z
N LEU A 1 -14.22 0.45 8.25
CA LEU A 1 -14.30 1.32 7.05
C LEU A 1 -15.66 2.00 7.09
N PRO A 2 -15.83 3.21 6.53
CA PRO A 2 -17.15 3.83 6.44
C PRO A 2 -18.11 2.92 5.66
N ASN A 3 -19.42 3.05 5.87
CA ASN A 3 -20.39 2.32 5.06
C ASN A 3 -20.59 3.04 3.72
N LEU A 4 -20.66 2.29 2.62
CA LEU A 4 -20.97 2.80 1.28
C LEU A 4 -22.27 2.16 0.77
N GLU A 5 -23.00 2.88 -0.09
CA GLU A 5 -24.23 2.38 -0.72
C GLU A 5 -23.95 1.14 -1.58
N ASP A 6 -22.90 1.20 -2.41
CA ASP A 6 -22.39 0.07 -3.16
C ASP A 6 -20.90 -0.16 -2.83
N GLU A 7 -20.61 -1.20 -2.05
CA GLU A 7 -19.24 -1.58 -1.72
C GLU A 7 -18.55 -2.37 -2.83
N SER A 8 -19.29 -2.92 -3.81
CA SER A 8 -18.74 -3.77 -4.86
C SER A 8 -17.86 -3.00 -5.85
N ILE A 9 -18.14 -1.70 -6.02
CA ILE A 9 -17.34 -0.78 -6.83
C ILE A 9 -16.08 -0.29 -6.11
N ALA A 10 -15.93 -0.59 -4.82
CA ALA A 10 -14.84 -0.07 -4.00
C ALA A 10 -13.79 -1.15 -3.67
N ARG A 11 -12.54 -0.70 -3.54
CA ARG A 11 -11.41 -1.48 -3.02
C ARG A 11 -10.65 -0.65 -2.01
N VAL A 12 -9.94 -1.33 -1.11
CA VAL A 12 -9.01 -0.68 -0.19
C VAL A 12 -7.59 -1.06 -0.59
N GLU A 13 -6.76 -0.06 -0.83
CA GLU A 13 -5.32 -0.22 -0.97
C GLU A 13 -4.68 -0.18 0.41
N LEU A 14 -3.89 -1.23 0.72
CA LEU A 14 -3.03 -1.23 1.89
C LEU A 14 -1.65 -0.69 1.53
N ILE A 15 -1.27 0.40 2.18
CA ILE A 15 -0.03 1.11 1.91
C ILE A 15 0.85 1.00 3.15
N VAL A 16 1.90 0.17 3.07
CA VAL A 16 2.82 -0.06 4.19
C VAL A 16 4.15 0.61 3.89
N GLY A 17 4.70 1.35 4.86
CA GLY A 17 5.91 2.13 4.63
C GLY A 17 6.48 2.76 5.89
N LYS A 18 7.46 3.64 5.71
CA LYS A 18 8.08 4.44 6.77
C LYS A 18 8.28 5.87 6.29
N THR A 19 8.08 6.83 7.19
CA THR A 19 8.55 8.19 6.98
C THR A 19 10.06 8.23 7.21
N VAL A 20 10.83 8.67 6.20
CA VAL A 20 12.30 8.78 6.25
C VAL A 20 12.77 10.06 5.58
N GLN A 21 13.92 10.58 6.03
CA GLN A 21 14.59 11.72 5.42
C GLN A 21 15.39 11.29 4.20
N VAL A 22 14.99 11.76 3.02
CA VAL A 22 15.59 11.45 1.72
C VAL A 22 15.74 12.72 0.90
N ASP A 23 16.48 12.66 -0.20
CA ASP A 23 16.47 13.78 -1.17
C ASP A 23 15.10 13.93 -1.84
N GLU A 24 14.87 15.05 -2.52
CA GLU A 24 13.59 15.34 -3.19
C GLU A 24 13.45 14.68 -4.57
N ALA A 25 14.56 14.37 -5.24
CA ALA A 25 14.56 14.00 -6.64
C ALA A 25 14.29 12.50 -6.83
N ASN A 26 15.02 11.65 -6.12
CA ASN A 26 15.00 10.22 -6.34
C ASN A 26 13.65 9.60 -5.95
N THR A 27 13.25 8.57 -6.69
CA THR A 27 12.13 7.71 -6.32
C THR A 27 12.67 6.56 -5.49
N TYR A 28 12.01 6.24 -4.37
CA TYR A 28 12.41 5.18 -3.46
C TYR A 28 11.29 4.20 -3.19
N PHE A 29 11.68 2.98 -2.82
CA PHE A 29 10.78 1.97 -2.28
C PHE A 29 11.54 1.02 -1.37
N PHE A 30 10.84 0.40 -0.43
CA PHE A 30 11.36 -0.69 0.37
C PHE A 30 11.08 -2.04 -0.28
N ALA A 31 12.06 -2.94 -0.25
CA ALA A 31 11.81 -4.34 -0.55
C ALA A 31 10.89 -4.95 0.53
N GLY A 32 9.98 -5.85 0.14
CA GLY A 32 9.07 -6.49 1.08
C GLY A 32 7.78 -6.89 0.39
N LYS A 33 6.89 -7.52 1.14
CA LYS A 33 5.57 -7.91 0.64
C LYS A 33 4.56 -7.95 1.77
N ILE A 34 3.32 -7.63 1.42
CA ILE A 34 2.15 -7.91 2.25
C ILE A 34 1.72 -9.33 1.93
N GLU A 35 1.72 -10.18 2.93
CA GLU A 35 1.23 -11.54 2.81
C GLU A 35 -0.19 -11.63 3.43
N LYS A 36 -0.99 -12.58 2.97
CA LYS A 36 -2.36 -12.82 3.43
C LYS A 36 -2.43 -14.15 4.15
N GLU A 37 -3.04 -14.19 5.32
CA GLU A 37 -3.28 -15.41 6.07
C GLU A 37 -4.76 -15.53 6.47
N SER A 38 -5.35 -16.70 6.23
CA SER A 38 -6.70 -17.02 6.66
C SER A 38 -6.64 -17.80 7.97
N ILE A 39 -7.30 -17.30 9.02
CA ILE A 39 -7.35 -18.03 10.29
C ILE A 39 -8.40 -19.14 10.19
N LYS A 40 -7.95 -20.39 10.28
CA LYS A 40 -8.84 -21.56 10.27
C LYS A 40 -9.83 -21.46 11.43
N GLY A 41 -11.13 -21.51 11.12
CA GLY A 41 -12.21 -21.51 12.10
C GLY A 41 -12.75 -20.13 12.52
N TRP A 42 -12.12 -19.03 12.09
CA TRP A 42 -12.58 -17.66 12.43
C TRP A 42 -13.21 -16.91 11.24
N GLY A 43 -12.93 -17.31 10.01
CA GLY A 43 -13.49 -16.67 8.80
C GLY A 43 -12.89 -15.30 8.47
N TYR A 44 -11.93 -14.81 9.25
CA TYR A 44 -11.25 -13.53 9.03
C TYR A 44 -9.91 -13.71 8.32
N THR A 45 -9.62 -12.78 7.41
CA THR A 45 -8.31 -12.62 6.80
C THR A 45 -7.47 -11.64 7.62
N ARG A 46 -6.22 -12.00 7.89
CA ARG A 46 -5.20 -11.08 8.41
C ARG A 46 -4.16 -10.80 7.34
N TYR A 47 -3.61 -9.60 7.41
CA TYR A 47 -2.49 -9.19 6.58
C TYR A 47 -1.27 -8.99 7.46
N TRP A 48 -0.10 -9.33 6.94
CA TRP A 48 1.15 -9.16 7.67
C TRP A 48 2.27 -8.70 6.74
N VAL A 49 3.12 -7.85 7.27
CA VAL A 49 4.45 -7.56 6.73
C VAL A 49 5.43 -8.05 7.78
N ARG A 50 6.09 -9.17 7.52
CA ARG A 50 7.00 -9.79 8.50
C ARG A 50 8.29 -8.99 8.67
N LYS A 51 8.76 -8.39 7.58
CA LYS A 51 9.96 -7.57 7.54
C LYS A 51 9.84 -6.54 6.42
N ILE A 52 10.41 -5.37 6.65
CA ILE A 52 10.72 -4.40 5.61
C ILE A 52 12.20 -4.58 5.26
N GLY A 53 12.48 -4.84 3.99
CA GLY A 53 13.82 -5.05 3.47
C GLY A 53 14.56 -3.74 3.20
N PRO A 54 15.72 -3.79 2.52
CA PRO A 54 16.47 -2.58 2.19
C PRO A 54 15.66 -1.64 1.31
N MET A 55 15.97 -0.35 1.41
CA MET A 55 15.45 0.67 0.51
C MET A 55 16.28 0.67 -0.79
N ALA A 56 15.59 0.73 -1.93
CA ALA A 56 16.18 0.95 -3.24
C ALA A 56 15.60 2.23 -3.84
N GLY A 57 16.27 2.80 -4.82
CA GLY A 57 15.79 3.98 -5.52
C GLY A 57 16.55 4.27 -6.81
N THR A 58 16.13 5.32 -7.50
CA THR A 58 16.84 5.84 -8.67
C THR A 58 18.20 6.45 -8.30
N LEU A 59 19.03 6.73 -9.31
CA LEU A 59 20.37 7.29 -9.15
C LEU A 59 20.51 8.65 -9.85
N MET A 60 19.55 9.54 -9.65
CA MET A 60 19.64 10.91 -10.17
C MET A 60 20.65 11.70 -9.36
N GLY A 61 21.41 12.57 -10.04
CA GLY A 61 22.33 13.49 -9.39
C GLY A 61 21.57 14.52 -8.55
N VAL A 62 21.92 14.61 -7.28
CA VAL A 62 21.37 15.60 -6.34
C VAL A 62 22.52 16.40 -5.76
N ASP A 63 22.31 17.71 -5.58
CA ASP A 63 23.25 18.55 -4.84
C ASP A 63 23.49 17.96 -3.44
N PRO A 64 24.74 17.60 -3.07
CA PRO A 64 25.05 17.05 -1.76
C PRO A 64 24.66 17.96 -0.58
N ASN A 65 24.50 19.26 -0.81
CA ASN A 65 24.11 20.25 0.20
C ASN A 65 22.60 20.52 0.25
N ALA A 66 21.81 19.94 -0.66
CA ALA A 66 20.37 20.08 -0.62
C ALA A 66 19.81 19.50 0.69
N PRO A 67 18.86 20.18 1.35
CA PRO A 67 18.23 19.65 2.55
C PRO A 67 17.45 18.36 2.22
N LYS A 68 17.45 17.42 3.16
CA LYS A 68 16.57 16.26 3.07
C LYS A 68 15.16 16.63 3.49
N VAL A 69 14.20 15.90 2.94
CA VAL A 69 12.77 16.03 3.27
C VAL A 69 12.23 14.73 3.85
N ASP A 70 11.28 14.85 4.78
CA ASP A 70 10.53 13.71 5.28
C ASP A 70 9.55 13.23 4.20
N ARG A 71 9.76 12.01 3.69
CA ARG A 71 8.84 11.36 2.76
C ARG A 71 8.41 10.01 3.27
N PHE A 72 7.13 9.69 3.07
CA PHE A 72 6.60 8.37 3.35
C PHE A 72 6.93 7.41 2.21
N ILE A 73 7.94 6.57 2.41
CA ILE A 73 8.42 5.61 1.42
C ILE A 73 7.74 4.26 1.67
N THR A 74 7.13 3.70 0.63
CA THR A 74 6.29 2.50 0.71
C THR A 74 7.06 1.25 0.32
N LEU A 75 6.45 0.08 0.55
CA LEU A 75 6.84 -1.14 -0.14
C LEU A 75 6.73 -0.94 -1.67
N GLY A 76 7.69 -1.50 -2.41
CA GLY A 76 7.65 -1.54 -3.87
C GLY A 76 6.72 -2.61 -4.41
N GLY A 77 6.48 -2.58 -5.72
CA GLY A 77 5.58 -3.51 -6.43
C GLY A 77 4.21 -2.91 -6.73
N GLU A 78 3.28 -3.77 -7.14
CA GLU A 78 1.92 -3.35 -7.47
C GLU A 78 1.12 -2.95 -6.21
N PRO A 79 0.15 -2.02 -6.33
CA PRO A 79 -0.77 -1.68 -5.25
C PRO A 79 -1.45 -2.92 -4.67
N TYR A 80 -1.40 -3.07 -3.34
CA TYR A 80 -2.03 -4.20 -2.68
C TYR A 80 -3.50 -3.91 -2.38
N LEU A 81 -4.36 -4.27 -3.33
CA LEU A 81 -5.80 -4.01 -3.26
C LEU A 81 -6.57 -5.18 -2.63
N ILE A 82 -7.31 -4.88 -1.56
CA ILE A 82 -8.23 -5.79 -0.90
C ILE A 82 -9.68 -5.38 -1.18
N ARG A 83 -10.61 -6.34 -1.00
CA ARG A 83 -12.05 -6.06 -1.12
C ARG A 83 -12.48 -5.04 -0.07
N TYR A 84 -13.33 -4.10 -0.46
CA TYR A 84 -14.02 -3.23 0.50
C TYR A 84 -15.11 -4.00 1.24
N ASN A 85 -15.13 -3.89 2.56
CA ASN A 85 -16.18 -4.47 3.40
C ASN A 85 -16.28 -3.68 4.71
N SER A 86 -17.30 -2.84 4.87
CA SER A 86 -17.47 -2.04 6.10
C SER A 86 -17.81 -2.86 7.34
N ARG A 87 -18.34 -4.08 7.15
CA ARG A 87 -18.77 -4.98 8.23
C ARG A 87 -17.64 -5.76 8.89
N MET A 88 -16.45 -5.76 8.29
CA MET A 88 -15.29 -6.49 8.81
C MET A 88 -14.12 -5.54 9.08
N PRO A 89 -13.42 -5.68 10.21
CA PRO A 89 -12.19 -4.94 10.43
C PRO A 89 -11.09 -5.45 9.51
N VAL A 90 -10.23 -4.53 9.07
CA VAL A 90 -8.99 -4.86 8.36
C VAL A 90 -7.86 -4.89 9.39
N VAL A 91 -7.24 -6.05 9.57
CA VAL A 91 -6.17 -6.25 10.56
C VAL A 91 -4.85 -6.45 9.82
N VAL A 92 -3.89 -5.56 10.08
CA VAL A 92 -2.56 -5.57 9.47
C VAL A 92 -1.50 -5.58 10.58
N TYR A 93 -0.64 -6.60 10.57
CA TYR A 93 0.52 -6.68 11.46
C TYR A 93 1.77 -6.18 10.72
N VAL A 94 2.48 -5.24 11.32
CA VAL A 94 3.72 -4.69 10.78
C VAL A 94 4.82 -4.67 11.85
N PRO A 95 6.10 -4.65 11.45
CA PRO A 95 7.21 -4.51 12.40
C PRO A 95 7.16 -3.15 13.09
N GLU A 96 7.86 -3.03 14.22
CA GLU A 96 7.99 -1.76 14.94
C GLU A 96 8.58 -0.64 14.06
N GLY A 97 8.06 0.57 14.21
CA GLY A 97 8.44 1.74 13.42
C GLY A 97 8.02 1.69 11.95
N VAL A 98 7.15 0.76 11.55
CA VAL A 98 6.47 0.75 10.25
C VAL A 98 5.05 1.29 10.41
N GLU A 99 4.61 2.14 9.49
CA GLU A 99 3.25 2.67 9.46
C GLU A 99 2.41 1.94 8.41
N VAL A 100 1.11 1.82 8.69
CA VAL A 100 0.10 1.37 7.72
C VAL A 100 -0.81 2.54 7.41
N ARG A 101 -0.88 2.91 6.14
CA ARG A 101 -1.87 3.84 5.57
C ARG A 101 -2.79 3.07 4.65
N TYR A 102 -3.92 3.68 4.32
CA TYR A 102 -4.85 3.11 3.35
C TYR A 102 -5.40 4.17 2.42
N ARG A 103 -5.84 3.73 1.25
CA ARG A 103 -6.56 4.55 0.27
C ARG A 103 -7.76 3.77 -0.24
N ILE A 104 -8.87 4.45 -0.48
CA ILE A 104 -10.05 3.85 -1.09
C ILE A 104 -9.98 4.10 -2.60
N TRP A 105 -10.12 3.03 -3.37
CA TRP A 105 -10.24 3.08 -4.83
C TRP A 105 -11.68 2.78 -5.21
N THR A 106 -12.21 3.50 -6.18
CA THR A 106 -13.57 3.30 -6.68
C THR A 106 -13.52 3.13 -8.19
N ALA A 107 -14.23 2.13 -8.70
CA ALA A 107 -14.39 1.92 -10.13
C ALA A 107 -15.20 3.08 -10.75
N GLY A 108 -14.85 3.45 -11.99
CA GLY A 108 -15.70 4.33 -12.79
C GLY A 108 -17.01 3.63 -13.19
N ALA A 109 -18.00 4.41 -13.63
CA ALA A 109 -19.32 3.88 -13.99
C ALA A 109 -19.33 3.02 -15.27
N GLU A 110 -18.37 3.23 -16.17
CA GLU A 110 -18.37 2.60 -17.50
C GLU A 110 -17.51 1.33 -17.53
N ILE A 111 -18.09 0.25 -18.06
CA ILE A 111 -17.35 -0.94 -18.49
C ILE A 111 -17.31 -0.91 -20.01
N LYS A 112 -16.11 -0.95 -20.60
CA LYS A 112 -15.91 -0.93 -22.05
C LYS A 112 -15.37 -2.26 -22.52
N ALA A 113 -15.87 -2.73 -23.66
CA ALA A 113 -15.25 -3.84 -24.38
C ALA A 113 -13.90 -3.37 -24.95
N LEU A 114 -12.88 -4.22 -24.88
CA LEU A 114 -11.64 -4.02 -25.61
C LEU A 114 -11.91 -4.29 -27.10
N GLN A 115 -11.56 -3.36 -27.97
CA GLN A 115 -11.67 -3.57 -29.41
C GLN A 115 -10.50 -4.44 -29.89
N GLU A 116 -10.80 -5.42 -30.75
CA GLU A 116 -9.77 -6.20 -31.45
C GLU A 116 -9.01 -5.27 -32.41
N GLY A 117 -7.67 -5.42 -32.46
CA GLY A 117 -6.77 -4.62 -33.28
C GLY A 117 -6.43 -5.24 -34.62
#